data_AF-A0A538L3V5-F1
#
_entry.id   AF-A0A538L3V5-F1
#
_cell.length_a   1.000
_cell.length_b   1.000
_cell.length_c   1.000
_cell.angle_alpha   90.00
_cell.angle_beta   90.00
_cell.angle_gamma   90.00
#
_symmetry.space_group_name_H-M   'P 1'
#
loop_
_entity.id
_entity.type
_entity.pdbx_description
1 polymer ?
#
loop_
_entity_poly.entity_id
_entity_poly.type
_entity_poly.pdbx_seq_one_letter_code
_entity_poly.pdbx_strand_id
1 'polypeptide(L)' 'MLWFNEVKDLGFILTDEGERLSVLGDGFAGGKRPQGRCAQLEVTFEIAETNGDRQAENVVLVDEAAPRRARLRGRGGVRR' A
#
# COMPACT_ATOMS: atom_id res chain seq x y z
N MET A 1 -2.74 1.86 4.02
CA MET A 1 -1.52 2.69 3.80
C MET A 1 -1.88 4.14 3.56
N LEU A 2 -1.19 5.09 4.20
CA LEU A 2 -1.48 6.52 4.02
C LEU A 2 -0.57 7.17 2.98
N TRP A 3 0.75 7.02 3.15
CA TRP A 3 1.76 7.45 2.19
C TRP A 3 3.13 6.84 2.55
N PHE A 4 4.03 6.79 1.57
CA PHE A 4 5.43 6.40 1.76
C PHE A 4 6.34 7.27 0.88
N ASN A 5 7.48 7.67 1.41
CA ASN A 5 8.51 8.39 0.69
C ASN A 5 9.71 7.48 0.48
N GLU A 6 9.89 7.01 -0.76
CA GLU A 6 10.96 6.09 -1.14
C GLU A 6 12.37 6.65 -0.92
N VAL A 7 12.54 7.98 -1.08
CA VAL A 7 13.84 8.63 -0.94
C VAL A 7 14.24 8.76 0.53
N LYS A 8 13.26 9.01 1.41
CA LYS A 8 13.47 9.16 2.86
C LYS A 8 13.32 7.86 3.63
N ASP A 9 12.86 6.79 2.97
CA ASP A 9 12.59 5.48 3.54
C ASP A 9 11.65 5.52 4.77
N LEU A 10 10.66 6.41 4.71
CA LEU A 10 9.73 6.70 5.79
C LEU A 10 8.32 6.86 5.23
N GLY A 11 7.33 6.38 5.97
CA GLY A 11 5.92 6.58 5.66
C GLY A 11 5.03 6.45 6.88
N PHE A 12 3.73 6.44 6.62
CA PHE A 12 2.70 6.20 7.62
C PHE A 12 1.61 5.26 7.09
N ILE A 13 1.11 4.43 8.00
CA ILE A 13 -0.10 3.63 7.82
C ILE A 13 -1.22 4.30 8.61
N LEU A 14 -2.42 4.29 8.04
CA LEU A 14 -3.65 4.63 8.75
C LEU A 14 -4.33 3.31 9.13
N THR A 15 -4.58 3.10 10.41
CA THR A 15 -5.32 1.94 10.92
C THR A 15 -6.82 2.16 10.75
N ASP A 16 -7.59 1.07 10.88
CA ASP A 16 -9.05 1.12 10.81
C ASP A 16 -9.66 1.89 11.99
N GLU A 17 -8.93 1.99 13.10
CA GLU A 17 -9.28 2.80 14.27
C GLU A 17 -8.97 4.30 14.07
N GLY A 18 -8.36 4.65 12.93
CA GLY A 18 -7.96 6.03 12.60
C GLY A 18 -6.61 6.45 13.19
N GLU A 19 -5.85 5.52 13.78
CA GLU A 19 -4.51 5.77 14.30
C GLU A 19 -3.50 5.86 13.16
N ARG A 20 -2.47 6.70 13.33
CA ARG A 20 -1.35 6.83 12.40
C ARG A 20 -0.12 6.15 13.00
N LEU A 21 0.35 5.10 12.33
CA LEU A 21 1.58 4.41 12.71
C LEU A 21 2.68 4.75 11.72
N SER A 22 3.86 5.10 12.24
CA SER A 22 5.06 5.29 11.42
C SER A 22 5.52 3.95 10.85
N VAL A 23 6.05 3.96 9.64
CA VAL A 23 6.69 2.79 9.03
C VAL A 23 8.01 3.23 8.38
N LEU A 24 9.08 2.52 8.70
CA LEU A 24 10.37 2.67 8.06
C LEU A 24 10.50 1.69 6.88
N GLY A 25 11.39 1.95 5.95
CA GLY A 25 11.56 1.10 4.77
C GLY A 25 12.05 -0.31 5.04
N ASP A 26 12.80 -0.50 6.13
CA ASP A 26 13.21 -1.81 6.64
C ASP A 26 12.06 -2.58 7.32
N GLY A 27 10.99 -1.88 7.71
CA GLY A 27 9.75 -2.47 8.21
C GLY A 27 8.93 -3.20 7.15
N PHE A 28 9.25 -3.08 5.86
CA PHE A 28 8.57 -3.82 4.79
C PHE A 28 9.13 -5.23 4.63
N ALA A 29 8.26 -6.23 4.79
CA ALA A 29 8.64 -7.62 4.71
C ALA A 29 9.21 -7.97 3.32
N GLY A 30 10.36 -8.65 3.32
CA GLY A 30 11.07 -9.02 2.08
C GLY A 30 11.55 -7.83 1.25
N GLY A 31 11.64 -6.63 1.83
CA GLY A 31 12.08 -5.42 1.15
C GLY A 31 11.10 -4.90 0.08
N LYS A 32 9.87 -5.41 0.06
CA LYS A 32 8.83 -5.04 -0.90
C LYS A 32 8.18 -3.72 -0.52
N ARG A 33 8.93 -2.64 -0.74
CA ARG A 33 8.48 -1.26 -0.53
C ARG A 33 7.53 -0.81 -1.66
N PRO A 34 6.48 -0.04 -1.35
CA PRO A 34 5.62 0.53 -2.37
C PRO A 34 6.42 1.53 -3.22
N GLN A 35 6.21 1.46 -4.54
CA GLN A 35 6.78 2.41 -5.49
C GLN A 35 5.68 3.30 -6.06
N GLY A 36 5.90 4.60 -6.06
CA GLY A 36 4.94 5.61 -6.49
C GLY A 36 3.76 5.80 -5.53
N ARG A 37 2.56 5.98 -6.09
CA ARG A 37 1.36 6.27 -5.30
C ARG A 37 0.91 5.02 -4.54
N CYS A 38 0.92 5.10 -3.22
CA CYS A 38 0.49 4.02 -2.32
C CYS A 38 -0.59 4.42 -1.32
N ALA A 39 -1.16 5.62 -1.45
CA ALA A 39 -2.28 6.05 -0.62
C ALA A 39 -3.48 5.10 -0.82
N GLN A 40 -4.14 4.75 0.28
CA GLN A 40 -5.29 3.84 0.34
C GLN A 40 -5.01 2.38 -0.03
N LEU A 41 -3.74 1.98 -0.26
CA LEU A 41 -3.43 0.57 -0.42
C LEU A 41 -3.65 -0.19 0.89
N GLU A 42 -4.29 -1.35 0.80
CA GLU A 42 -4.44 -2.27 1.92
C GLU A 42 -3.08 -2.90 2.27
N VAL A 43 -2.78 -2.95 3.57
CA VAL A 43 -1.52 -3.47 4.09
C VAL A 43 -1.80 -4.27 5.34
N THR A 44 -1.11 -5.40 5.50
CA THR A 44 -1.03 -6.13 6.77
C THR A 44 0.28 -5.77 7.45
N PHE A 45 0.26 -5.58 8.76
CA PHE A 45 1.42 -5.16 9.54
C PHE A 45 1.33 -5.69 10.97
N GLU A 46 2.46 -5.66 11.66
CA GLU A 46 2.56 -5.88 13.10
C GLU A 46 2.98 -4.57 13.77
N ILE A 47 2.54 -4.35 15.02
CA ILE A 47 2.95 -3.17 15.80
C ILE A 47 4.12 -3.57 16.67
N ALA A 48 5.22 -2.86 16.54
CA ALA A 48 6.39 -3.00 17.39
C ALA A 48 6.67 -1.68 18.15
N GLU A 49 7.20 -1.79 19.37
CA GLU A 49 7.77 -0.65 20.08
C GLU A 49 9.29 -0.66 19.90
N THR A 50 9.80 0.34 19.21
CA THR A 50 11.23 0.51 18.96
C THR A 50 11.67 1.83 19.56
N ASN A 51 12.63 1.77 20.48
CA ASN A 51 13.14 2.95 21.20
C ASN A 51 12.08 3.80 21.92
N GLY A 52 10.94 3.19 22.29
CA GLY A 52 9.82 3.86 22.95
C GLY A 52 8.79 4.48 22.00
N ASP A 53 9.00 4.39 20.69
CA ASP A 53 8.04 4.79 19.67
C ASP A 53 7.33 3.57 19.09
N ARG A 54 6.01 3.68 18.87
CA ARG A 54 5.24 2.66 18.15
C ARG A 54 5.42 2.82 16.66
N GLN A 55 5.85 1.74 16.01
CA GLN A 55 6.02 1.67 14.58
C GLN A 55 5.40 0.39 14.01
N ALA A 56 5.04 0.43 12.74
CA ALA A 56 4.61 -0.73 11.99
C ALA A 56 5.82 -1.49 11.42
N GLU A 57 5.87 -2.79 11.68
CA GLU A 57 6.86 -3.74 11.17
C GLU A 57 6.18 -4.88 10.42
N ASN A 58 6.98 -5.72 9.75
CA ASN A 58 6.52 -6.84 8.93
C ASN A 58 5.40 -6.44 7.94
N VAL A 59 5.51 -5.22 7.39
CA VAL A 59 4.49 -4.64 6.53
C VAL A 59 4.48 -5.33 5.18
N VAL A 60 3.32 -5.84 4.79
CA VAL A 60 3.08 -6.50 3.50
C VAL A 60 1.97 -5.74 2.78
N LEU A 61 2.22 -5.38 1.52
CA LEU A 61 1.21 -4.84 0.62
C LEU A 61 0.27 -5.97 0.18
N VAL A 62 -1.03 -5.82 0.42
CA VAL A 62 -2.03 -6.73 -0.10
C VAL A 62 -2.34 -6.29 -1.52
N ASP A 63 -1.90 -7.06 -2.51
CA ASP A 63 -2.26 -6.80 -3.91
C ASP A 63 -3.77 -6.97 -4.06
N GLU A 64 -4.51 -5.86 -4.13
CA GLU A 64 -5.91 -5.88 -4.48
C GLU A 64 -6.01 -6.36 -5.94
N ALA A 65 -6.38 -7.62 -6.13
CA ALA A 65 -6.53 -8.24 -7.44
C ALA A 65 -7.53 -7.41 -8.27
N ALA A 66 -7.02 -6.52 -9.10
CA ALA A 66 -7.80 -5.51 -9.81
C ALA A 66 -9.10 -6.10 -10.38
N PRO A 67 -10.29 -5.58 -10.03
CA PRO A 67 -11.52 -6.00 -10.66
C PRO A 67 -11.38 -5.70 -12.15
N ARG A 68 -11.34 -6.76 -12.95
CA ARG A 68 -11.09 -6.73 -14.40
C ARG A 68 -12.05 -5.74 -15.04
N ARG A 69 -11.57 -4.52 -15.32
CA ARG A 69 -12.36 -3.51 -16.02
C ARG A 69 -12.73 -4.12 -17.37
N ALA A 70 -14.02 -4.38 -17.58
CA ALA A 70 -14.52 -5.04 -18.78
C ALA A 70 -13.99 -4.31 -20.01
N ARG A 71 -13.18 -5.01 -20.82
CA ARG A 71 -12.75 -4.48 -22.12
C ARG A 71 -13.99 -4.40 -23.00
N LEU A 72 -14.35 -3.19 -23.42
CA LEU A 72 -15.40 -2.96 -24.41
C LEU A 72 -15.05 -3.83 -25.64
N ARG A 73 -15.75 -4.96 -25.83
CA ARG A 73 -15.61 -5.77 -27.04
C ARG A 73 -16.19 -4.93 -28.16
N GLY A 74 -15.33 -4.51 -29.09
CA GLY A 74 -15.70 -3.67 -30.22
C GLY A 74 -16.97 -4.18 -30.90
N ARG A 75 -17.96 -3.31 -31.03
CA ARG A 75 -19.11 -3.56 -31.88
C ARG A 75 -18.69 -3.20 -33.30
N GLY A 76 -18.14 -4.19 -34.01
CA GLY A 76 -18.23 -4.21 -35.46
C GLY A 76 -19.71 -4.19 -35.85
N GLY A 77 -20.06 -3.32 -36.79
CA GLY A 77 -21.44 -3.11 -37.26
C GLY A 77 -21.58 -1.77 -37.98
N VAL A 78 -21.13 -1.59 -39.22
CA VAL A 78 -21.79 -1.96 -40.50
C VAL A 78 -22.37 -0.73 -41.22
N ARG A 79 -21.84 -0.48 -42.43
CA ARG A 79 -22.43 0.22 -43.62
C ARG A 79 -22.59 1.76 -43.51
N ARG A 80 -22.37 2.55 -44.56
CA ARG A 80 -22.65 2.39 -46.00
C ARG A 80 -21.62 3.15 -46.84
#